data_AF-A0A2U1VDE7-F1
#
_entry.id   AF-A0A2U1VDE7-F1
#
_cell.length_a   1.000
_cell.length_b   1.000
_cell.length_c   1.000
_cell.angle_alpha   90.00
_cell.angle_beta   90.00
_cell.angle_gamma   90.00
#
_symmetry.space_group_name_H-M   'P 1'
#
loop_
_entity.id
_entity.type
_entity.pdbx_description
1 polymer ?
#
loop_
_entity_poly.entity_id
_entity_poly.type
_entity_poly.pdbx_seq_one_letter_code
_entity_poly.pdbx_strand_id
1 'polypeptide(L)'
;MSNCSHSRRFFLQSFCVGVAVTLAAARAAAMSPVRFFQQVERIGMLCAVDAGPGAAPQAPEAARLCGLAAEELAALLGAGGPPVLALAVNDERLADPGLLAVLLHAHTRAASEGEPGAGGSVTALAVSLYRSRVGGDAPPFFLAPPEAVVAPAGTTPPEEAMRAALRRLLLSGVARPVLAHRR
;
A
#
# COMPACT_ATOMS: atom_id res chain seq x y z
N MET A 1 43.06 53.89 -28.48
CA MET A 1 43.37 52.77 -27.57
C MET A 1 42.19 52.64 -26.60
N SER A 2 41.32 51.64 -26.80
CA SER A 2 41.04 50.53 -25.86
C SER A 2 40.45 50.98 -24.51
N ASN A 3 39.37 50.45 -23.94
CA ASN A 3 38.58 49.26 -24.23
C ASN A 3 37.24 49.31 -23.44
N CYS A 4 36.25 48.57 -23.96
CA CYS A 4 35.15 47.84 -23.31
C CYS A 4 35.11 47.77 -21.76
N SER A 5 33.90 47.83 -21.16
CA SER A 5 33.14 46.60 -20.87
C SER A 5 31.87 46.85 -20.06
N HIS A 6 30.76 46.29 -20.55
CA HIS A 6 29.51 46.03 -19.84
C HIS A 6 29.72 45.28 -18.53
N SER A 7 28.89 45.55 -17.51
CA SER A 7 28.61 44.53 -16.50
C SER A 7 27.15 44.50 -16.07
N ARG A 8 26.44 43.63 -16.79
CA ARG A 8 25.12 43.07 -16.55
C ARG A 8 24.90 42.74 -15.07
N ARG A 9 23.99 43.44 -14.41
CA ARG A 9 23.44 43.05 -13.11
C ARG A 9 21.92 43.04 -13.19
N PHE A 10 21.28 42.03 -13.79
CA PHE A 10 19.83 41.82 -13.59
C PHE A 10 19.28 40.43 -13.96
N PHE A 11 20.11 39.43 -14.31
CA PHE A 11 19.60 38.14 -14.82
C PHE A 11 19.71 36.94 -13.87
N LEU A 12 20.27 37.07 -12.65
CA LEU A 12 20.56 35.90 -11.80
C LEU A 12 19.51 35.57 -10.72
N GLN A 13 18.56 36.46 -10.41
CA GLN A 13 17.60 36.23 -9.33
C GLN A 13 16.35 35.43 -9.74
N SER A 14 16.05 35.33 -11.04
CA SER A 14 14.83 34.67 -11.52
C SER A 14 14.93 33.14 -11.62
N PHE A 15 16.13 32.57 -11.60
CA PHE A 15 16.34 31.12 -11.79
C PHE A 15 16.06 30.29 -10.53
N CYS A 16 16.32 30.82 -9.33
CA CYS A 16 16.16 30.05 -8.09
C CYS A 16 14.69 29.82 -7.69
N VAL A 17 13.79 30.78 -7.97
CA VAL A 17 12.36 30.66 -7.62
C VAL A 17 11.65 29.66 -8.53
N GLY A 18 12.01 29.60 -9.82
CA GLY A 18 11.42 28.66 -10.78
C GLY A 18 11.70 27.18 -10.46
N VAL A 19 12.88 26.86 -9.94
CA VAL A 19 13.25 25.48 -9.56
C VAL A 19 12.54 25.04 -8.27
N ALA A 20 12.39 25.93 -7.29
CA ALA A 20 11.70 25.61 -6.05
C ALA A 20 10.19 25.37 -6.25
N VAL A 21 9.54 26.17 -7.10
CA VAL A 21 8.10 26.02 -7.41
C VAL A 21 7.85 24.77 -8.25
N THR A 22 8.74 24.42 -9.18
CA THR A 22 8.62 23.17 -9.96
C THR A 22 8.86 21.92 -9.12
N LEU A 23 9.81 21.93 -8.17
CA LEU A 23 9.99 20.83 -7.21
C LEU A 23 8.79 20.67 -6.26
N ALA A 24 8.22 21.78 -5.76
CA ALA A 24 7.06 21.75 -4.89
C ALA A 24 5.80 21.27 -5.64
N ALA A 25 5.60 21.73 -6.88
CA ALA A 25 4.51 21.26 -7.74
C ALA A 25 4.68 19.79 -8.13
N ALA A 26 5.91 19.30 -8.37
CA ALA A 26 6.19 17.90 -8.62
C ALA A 26 5.89 17.02 -7.39
N ARG A 27 6.24 17.47 -6.18
CA ARG A 27 5.89 16.77 -4.93
C ARG A 27 4.39 16.79 -4.64
N ALA A 28 3.70 17.91 -4.84
CA ALA A 28 2.26 18.00 -4.66
C ALA A 28 1.48 17.19 -5.72
N ALA A 29 1.95 17.18 -6.97
CA ALA A 29 1.39 16.34 -8.03
C ALA A 29 1.69 14.85 -7.80
N ALA A 30 2.83 14.51 -7.19
CA ALA A 30 3.15 13.14 -6.75
C ALA A 30 2.24 12.66 -5.61
N MET A 31 1.65 13.57 -4.83
CA MET A 31 0.67 13.25 -3.78
C MET A 31 -0.79 13.33 -4.25
N SER A 32 -1.05 13.63 -5.53
CA SER A 32 -2.41 13.59 -6.06
C SER A 32 -2.90 12.13 -6.09
N PRO A 33 -4.00 11.79 -5.39
CA PRO A 33 -4.54 10.43 -5.41
C PRO A 33 -4.87 9.96 -6.83
N VAL A 34 -5.23 10.90 -7.71
CA VAL A 34 -5.53 10.61 -9.12
C VAL A 34 -4.30 10.12 -9.88
N ARG A 35 -3.17 10.83 -9.77
CA ARG A 35 -1.92 10.44 -10.45
C ARG A 35 -1.32 9.15 -9.90
N PHE A 36 -1.58 8.87 -8.62
CA PHE A 36 -1.17 7.64 -7.98
C PHE A 36 -1.76 6.41 -8.68
N PHE A 37 -3.05 6.44 -9.05
CA PHE A 37 -3.77 5.31 -9.67
C PHE A 37 -3.76 5.28 -11.21
N GLN A 38 -3.54 6.40 -11.90
CA GLN A 38 -3.57 6.48 -13.37
C GLN A 38 -2.51 5.62 -14.10
N GLN A 39 -1.43 5.25 -13.42
CA GLN A 39 -0.29 4.55 -14.03
C GLN A 39 -0.16 3.10 -13.52
N VAL A 40 -1.23 2.55 -12.95
CA VAL A 40 -1.21 1.19 -12.41
C VAL A 40 -1.45 0.21 -13.54
N GLU A 41 -0.37 -0.44 -13.96
CA GLU A 41 -0.40 -1.51 -14.95
C GLU A 41 -0.57 -2.87 -14.30
N ARG A 42 -0.01 -3.05 -13.10
CA ARG A 42 0.01 -4.32 -12.35
C ARG A 42 -0.12 -4.04 -10.86
N ILE A 43 -0.65 -5.00 -10.12
CA ILE A 43 -0.78 -4.91 -8.66
C ILE A 43 -0.01 -6.06 -8.01
N GLY A 44 0.88 -5.71 -7.09
CA GLY A 44 1.64 -6.66 -6.29
C GLY A 44 1.12 -6.70 -4.86
N MET A 45 0.65 -7.86 -4.40
CA MET A 45 0.24 -8.10 -3.02
C MET A 45 1.42 -8.60 -2.19
N LEU A 46 1.74 -7.89 -1.12
CA LEU A 46 2.68 -8.27 -0.07
C LEU A 46 1.90 -8.47 1.23
N CYS A 47 2.33 -9.42 2.06
CA CYS A 47 1.68 -9.68 3.34
C CYS A 47 2.70 -9.79 4.46
N ALA A 48 2.43 -9.07 5.54
CA ALA A 48 3.14 -9.17 6.80
C ALA A 48 2.16 -9.68 7.86
N VAL A 49 2.48 -10.83 8.47
CA VAL A 49 1.70 -11.40 9.57
C VAL A 49 2.55 -11.29 10.82
N ASP A 50 2.15 -10.37 11.70
CA ASP A 50 2.75 -10.19 13.01
C ASP A 50 1.94 -10.98 14.04
N ALA A 51 2.55 -12.06 14.54
CA ALA A 51 2.05 -12.72 15.72
C ALA A 51 2.44 -11.91 16.97
N GLY A 52 1.65 -11.98 18.04
CA GLY A 52 1.90 -11.24 19.29
C GLY A 52 3.31 -11.45 19.88
N PRO A 53 3.70 -10.66 20.90
CA PRO A 53 5.05 -10.68 21.45
C PRO A 53 5.46 -12.11 21.85
N GLY A 54 6.53 -12.62 21.22
CA GLY A 54 7.09 -13.95 21.49
C GLY A 54 6.82 -15.03 20.42
N ALA A 55 6.03 -14.74 19.39
CA ALA A 55 5.79 -15.67 18.29
C ALA A 55 6.55 -15.26 17.02
N ALA A 56 7.24 -16.22 16.40
CA ALA A 56 7.92 -15.97 15.13
C ALA A 56 6.89 -15.74 14.00
N PRO A 57 7.14 -14.81 13.08
CA PRO A 57 6.30 -14.63 11.90
C PRO A 57 6.29 -15.93 11.08
N GLN A 58 5.10 -16.47 10.84
CA GLN A 58 4.95 -17.72 10.10
C GLN A 58 4.89 -17.42 8.60
N ALA A 59 6.02 -17.57 7.91
CA ALA A 59 6.12 -17.47 6.45
C ALA A 59 5.01 -18.20 5.65
N PRO A 60 4.58 -19.45 6.00
CA PRO A 60 3.50 -20.12 5.26
C PRO A 60 2.13 -19.44 5.46
N GLU A 61 1.89 -18.84 6.63
CA GLU A 61 0.63 -18.14 6.93
C GLU A 61 0.53 -16.83 6.16
N ALA A 62 1.63 -16.08 6.07
CA ALA A 62 1.72 -14.88 5.25
C ALA A 62 1.49 -15.18 3.76
N ALA A 63 2.08 -16.27 3.24
CA ALA A 63 1.87 -16.69 1.85
C ALA A 63 0.42 -17.08 1.57
N ARG A 64 -0.21 -17.84 2.48
CA ARG A 64 -1.64 -18.21 2.37
C ARG A 64 -2.53 -16.98 2.37
N LEU A 65 -2.34 -16.07 3.33
CA LEU A 65 -3.11 -14.83 3.42
C LEU A 65 -2.93 -13.97 2.15
N CYS A 66 -1.73 -13.94 1.59
CA CYS A 66 -1.46 -13.25 0.34
C CYS A 66 -2.14 -13.86 -0.88
N GLY A 67 -2.19 -15.19 -0.98
CA GLY A 67 -2.97 -15.86 -2.01
C GLY A 67 -4.44 -15.48 -1.94
N LEU A 68 -5.03 -15.56 -0.73
CA LEU A 68 -6.42 -15.18 -0.50
C LEU A 68 -6.70 -13.71 -0.85
N ALA A 69 -5.84 -12.79 -0.41
CA ALA A 69 -6.00 -11.36 -0.69
C ALA A 69 -5.86 -11.05 -2.19
N ALA A 70 -4.91 -11.69 -2.87
CA ALA A 70 -4.71 -11.53 -4.31
C ALA A 70 -5.92 -12.04 -5.12
N GLU A 71 -6.47 -13.21 -4.75
CA GLU A 71 -7.68 -13.76 -5.35
C GLU A 71 -8.89 -12.82 -5.17
N GLU A 72 -9.15 -12.36 -3.94
CA GLU A 72 -10.28 -11.46 -3.67
C GLU A 72 -10.12 -10.13 -4.42
N LEU A 73 -8.91 -9.57 -4.48
CA LEU A 73 -8.67 -8.33 -5.22
C LEU A 73 -8.84 -8.55 -6.74
N ALA A 74 -8.34 -9.65 -7.29
CA ALA A 74 -8.54 -9.97 -8.70
C ALA A 74 -10.03 -10.13 -9.05
N ALA A 75 -10.79 -10.80 -8.18
CA ALA A 75 -12.24 -10.93 -8.35
C ALA A 75 -12.96 -9.57 -8.30
N LEU A 76 -12.55 -8.68 -7.40
CA LEU A 76 -13.12 -7.33 -7.28
C LEU A 76 -12.81 -6.43 -8.49
N LEU A 77 -11.64 -6.60 -9.11
CA LEU A 77 -11.22 -5.83 -10.29
C LEU A 77 -11.86 -6.37 -11.58
N GLY A 78 -12.21 -7.65 -11.62
CA GLY A 78 -12.80 -8.33 -12.76
C GLY A 78 -11.83 -8.51 -13.94
N ALA A 79 -12.30 -9.15 -15.02
CA ALA A 79 -11.49 -9.51 -16.18
C ALA A 79 -10.86 -8.31 -16.92
N GLY A 80 -11.41 -7.11 -16.71
CA GLY A 80 -10.87 -5.89 -17.29
C GLY A 80 -9.71 -5.30 -16.49
N GLY A 81 -9.57 -5.61 -15.20
CA GLY A 81 -8.65 -4.92 -14.30
C GLY A 81 -7.15 -5.24 -14.50
N PRO A 82 -6.25 -4.51 -13.82
CA PRO A 82 -4.84 -4.86 -13.76
C PRO A 82 -4.65 -6.27 -13.17
N PRO A 83 -3.69 -7.06 -13.66
CA PRO A 83 -3.37 -8.36 -13.06
C PRO A 83 -2.85 -8.16 -11.63
N VAL A 84 -3.25 -9.07 -10.75
CA VAL A 84 -2.88 -9.10 -9.34
C VAL A 84 -1.97 -10.30 -9.09
N LEU A 85 -0.85 -10.08 -8.41
CA LEU A 85 0.17 -11.09 -8.14
C LEU A 85 0.52 -11.07 -6.66
N ALA A 86 0.56 -12.22 -6.00
CA ALA A 86 1.21 -12.33 -4.70
C ALA A 86 2.73 -12.27 -4.89
N LEU A 87 3.41 -11.40 -4.16
CA LEU A 87 4.85 -11.14 -4.24
C LEU A 87 5.54 -11.51 -2.93
N ALA A 88 6.82 -11.87 -3.04
CA ALA A 88 7.71 -11.94 -1.89
C ALA A 88 8.29 -10.56 -1.56
N VAL A 89 8.75 -10.35 -0.33
CA VAL A 89 9.29 -9.05 0.15
C VAL A 89 10.48 -8.55 -0.68
N ASN A 90 11.25 -9.46 -1.30
CA ASN A 90 12.43 -9.12 -2.12
C ASN A 90 12.21 -9.40 -3.62
N ASP A 91 10.96 -9.38 -4.08
CA ASP A 91 10.65 -9.62 -5.49
C ASP A 91 11.16 -8.47 -6.37
N GLU A 92 11.91 -8.78 -7.42
CA GLU A 92 12.51 -7.78 -8.33
C GLU A 92 11.46 -6.89 -9.01
N ARG A 93 10.23 -7.38 -9.17
CA ARG A 93 9.12 -6.63 -9.77
C ARG A 93 8.69 -5.45 -8.90
N LEU A 94 9.08 -5.40 -7.62
CA LEU A 94 8.84 -4.24 -6.75
C LEU A 94 9.54 -2.97 -7.24
N ALA A 95 10.61 -3.10 -8.04
CA ALA A 95 11.25 -1.97 -8.67
C ALA A 95 10.44 -1.40 -9.86
N ASP A 96 9.45 -2.13 -10.36
CA ASP A 96 8.69 -1.74 -11.54
C ASP A 96 7.84 -0.48 -11.30
N PRO A 97 8.03 0.59 -12.09
CA PRO A 97 7.28 1.82 -11.92
C PRO A 97 5.77 1.73 -12.21
N GLY A 98 5.34 0.73 -12.99
CA GLY A 98 3.94 0.42 -13.30
C GLY A 98 3.25 -0.46 -12.25
N LEU A 99 4.01 -0.94 -11.25
CA LEU A 99 3.48 -1.73 -10.15
C LEU A 99 2.91 -0.84 -9.05
N LEU A 100 1.69 -1.14 -8.62
CA LEU A 100 1.15 -0.74 -7.32
C LEU A 100 1.44 -1.85 -6.31
N ALA A 101 2.28 -1.58 -5.32
CA ALA A 101 2.49 -2.50 -4.21
C ALA A 101 1.43 -2.26 -3.13
N VAL A 102 0.73 -3.32 -2.75
CA VAL A 102 -0.31 -3.35 -1.73
C VAL A 102 0.22 -4.22 -0.61
N LEU A 103 0.50 -3.63 0.54
CA LEU A 103 0.98 -4.33 1.72
C LEU A 103 -0.19 -4.57 2.67
N LEU A 104 -0.56 -5.83 2.84
CA LEU A 104 -1.53 -6.28 3.83
C LEU A 104 -0.80 -6.60 5.13
N HIS A 105 -1.14 -5.86 6.18
CA HIS A 105 -0.70 -6.13 7.54
C HIS A 105 -1.79 -6.92 8.25
N ALA A 106 -1.41 -8.05 8.84
CA ALA A 106 -2.25 -8.83 9.72
C ALA A 106 -1.58 -8.89 11.09
N HIS A 107 -2.32 -8.47 12.12
CA HIS A 107 -1.86 -8.59 13.50
C HIS A 107 -2.85 -9.44 14.30
N THR A 108 -2.35 -10.54 14.85
CA THR A 108 -3.18 -11.46 15.64
C THR A 108 -2.85 -11.34 17.11
N ARG A 109 -3.84 -10.93 17.90
CA ARG A 109 -3.78 -10.90 19.37
C ARG A 109 -4.64 -12.01 19.94
N ALA A 110 -4.02 -12.93 20.67
CA ALA A 110 -4.75 -13.84 21.55
C ALA A 110 -5.26 -13.05 22.77
N ALA A 111 -6.47 -13.34 23.22
CA ALA A 111 -6.96 -12.81 24.49
C ALA A 111 -6.17 -13.47 25.63
N SER A 112 -5.73 -12.68 26.62
CA SER A 112 -4.94 -13.18 27.75
C SER A 112 -5.85 -13.85 28.78
N GLU A 113 -5.36 -14.92 29.41
CA GLU A 113 -6.02 -15.53 30.56
C GLU A 113 -6.21 -14.47 31.66
N GLY A 114 -7.46 -14.12 31.97
CA GLY A 114 -7.81 -13.15 33.02
C GLY A 114 -8.69 -11.98 32.59
N GLU A 115 -8.92 -11.75 31.29
CA GLU A 115 -9.89 -10.75 30.85
C GLU A 115 -11.32 -11.35 30.82
N PRO A 116 -12.33 -10.70 31.44
CA PRO A 116 -13.69 -11.22 31.44
C PRO A 116 -14.27 -11.22 30.02
N GLY A 117 -14.57 -12.42 29.48
CA GLY A 117 -14.97 -12.63 28.08
C GLY A 117 -13.84 -13.05 27.13
N ALA A 118 -12.61 -13.18 27.63
CA ALA A 118 -11.40 -13.54 26.87
C ALA A 118 -11.30 -15.03 26.56
N GLY A 119 -12.20 -15.50 25.71
CA GLY A 119 -12.10 -16.81 25.08
C GLY A 119 -11.95 -16.66 23.57
N GLY A 120 -11.03 -15.83 23.07
CA GLY A 120 -10.93 -15.54 21.64
C GLY A 120 -9.57 -15.05 21.15
N SER A 121 -9.40 -15.01 19.83
CA SER A 121 -8.34 -14.26 19.15
C SER A 121 -8.95 -13.18 18.26
N VAL A 122 -8.26 -12.05 18.13
CA VAL A 122 -8.65 -10.97 17.22
C VAL A 122 -7.53 -10.81 16.20
N THR A 123 -7.88 -10.93 14.92
CA THR A 123 -7.00 -10.63 13.79
C THR A 123 -7.38 -9.28 13.21
N ALA A 124 -6.52 -8.28 13.38
CA ALA A 124 -6.66 -6.97 12.75
C ALA A 124 -5.97 -6.96 11.39
N LEU A 125 -6.63 -6.42 10.37
CA LEU A 125 -6.18 -6.31 8.99
C LEU A 125 -6.11 -4.84 8.59
N ALA A 126 -4.98 -4.44 8.00
CA ALA A 126 -4.81 -3.11 7.43
C ALA A 126 -4.08 -3.20 6.09
N VAL A 127 -4.41 -2.30 5.16
CA VAL A 127 -3.77 -2.24 3.84
C VAL A 127 -3.09 -0.90 3.65
N SER A 128 -1.82 -0.97 3.27
CA SER A 128 -0.98 0.17 2.91
C SER A 128 -0.64 0.11 1.42
N LEU A 129 -0.65 1.26 0.74
CA LEU A 129 -0.29 1.36 -0.67
C LEU A 129 1.07 2.04 -0.87
N TYR A 130 1.84 1.51 -1.82
CA TYR A 130 3.18 1.99 -2.16
C TYR A 130 3.43 1.96 -3.67
N ARG A 131 4.26 2.89 -4.15
CA ARG A 131 4.77 2.93 -5.54
C ARG A 131 6.25 3.30 -5.56
N SER A 132 6.96 2.73 -6.54
CA SER A 132 8.41 2.88 -6.71
C SER A 132 8.87 4.27 -7.23
N ARG A 133 7.98 5.23 -7.52
CA ARG A 133 8.40 6.47 -8.22
C ARG A 133 8.83 7.62 -7.28
N VAL A 134 10.16 7.79 -7.26
CA VAL A 134 11.01 8.95 -6.92
C VAL A 134 11.25 9.20 -5.42
N GLY A 135 12.33 8.59 -4.93
CA GLY A 135 12.84 8.75 -3.56
C GLY A 135 12.13 7.80 -2.62
N GLY A 136 12.87 6.88 -2.00
CA GLY A 136 12.36 5.82 -1.11
C GLY A 136 11.68 6.28 0.18
N ASP A 137 11.11 7.49 0.20
CA ASP A 137 10.54 8.17 1.37
C ASP A 137 9.04 8.48 1.20
N ALA A 138 8.36 7.95 0.18
CA ALA A 138 6.90 8.11 0.08
C ALA A 138 6.22 7.28 1.18
N PRO A 139 5.55 7.92 2.17
CA PRO A 139 4.96 7.18 3.28
C PRO A 139 3.82 6.28 2.78
N PRO A 140 3.55 5.15 3.47
CA PRO A 140 2.38 4.33 3.18
C PRO A 140 1.11 5.16 3.17
N PHE A 141 0.27 4.92 2.18
CA PHE A 141 -1.05 5.51 2.15
C PHE A 141 -2.12 4.49 2.53
N PHE A 142 -2.87 4.80 3.58
CA PHE A 142 -4.04 4.03 4.01
C PHE A 142 -5.30 4.63 3.40
N LEU A 143 -6.06 3.82 2.68
CA LEU A 143 -7.28 4.26 1.99
C LEU A 143 -8.58 3.73 2.58
N ALA A 144 -8.49 2.74 3.48
CA ALA A 144 -9.65 2.09 4.07
C ALA A 144 -9.47 1.98 5.59
N PRO A 145 -10.56 2.05 6.37
CA PRO A 145 -10.51 1.71 7.78
C PRO A 145 -10.04 0.26 7.94
N PRO A 146 -9.21 -0.05 8.96
CA PRO A 146 -8.78 -1.41 9.23
C PRO A 146 -9.99 -2.29 9.57
N GLU A 147 -9.90 -3.56 9.21
CA GLU A 147 -10.92 -4.57 9.48
C GLU A 147 -10.44 -5.48 10.61
N ALA A 148 -11.36 -6.05 11.39
CA ALA A 148 -11.04 -7.00 12.44
C ALA A 148 -11.90 -8.25 12.31
N VAL A 149 -11.29 -9.42 12.50
CA VAL A 149 -11.97 -10.71 12.54
C VAL A 149 -11.74 -11.34 13.90
N VAL A 150 -12.83 -11.76 14.54
CA VAL A 150 -12.79 -12.40 15.86
C VAL A 150 -12.97 -13.90 15.68
N ALA A 151 -12.16 -14.69 16.36
CA ALA A 151 -12.28 -16.14 16.44
C ALA A 151 -12.41 -16.59 17.90
N PRO A 152 -13.14 -17.68 18.18
CA PRO A 152 -13.13 -18.34 19.49
C PRO A 152 -11.71 -18.78 19.92
N ALA A 153 -11.50 -18.97 21.22
CA ALA A 153 -10.22 -19.32 21.81
C ALA A 153 -9.73 -20.65 21.26
N GLY A 154 -8.43 -20.70 20.95
CA GLY A 154 -7.82 -21.89 20.36
C GLY A 154 -8.29 -22.21 18.93
N THR A 155 -9.06 -21.32 18.28
CA THR A 155 -9.51 -21.51 16.90
C THR A 155 -8.93 -20.46 15.98
N THR A 156 -8.71 -20.85 14.72
CA THR A 156 -8.35 -19.92 13.65
C THR A 156 -9.61 -19.17 13.17
N PRO A 157 -9.50 -17.90 12.75
CA PRO A 157 -10.59 -17.19 12.10
C PRO A 157 -11.19 -18.01 10.95
N PRO A 158 -12.54 -18.13 10.86
CA PRO A 158 -13.18 -18.79 9.73
C PRO A 158 -12.74 -18.15 8.41
N GLU A 159 -12.40 -18.98 7.41
CA GLU A 159 -11.89 -18.47 6.13
C GLU A 159 -12.90 -17.55 5.44
N GLU A 160 -14.20 -17.84 5.52
CA GLU A 160 -15.24 -16.97 4.96
C GLU A 160 -15.29 -15.59 5.63
N ALA A 161 -15.09 -15.53 6.96
CA ALA A 161 -15.03 -14.27 7.69
C ALA A 161 -13.78 -13.47 7.29
N MET A 162 -12.65 -14.16 7.10
CA MET A 162 -11.41 -13.58 6.58
C MET A 162 -11.60 -13.02 5.17
N ARG A 163 -12.16 -13.82 4.24
CA ARG A 163 -12.47 -13.40 2.87
C ARG A 163 -13.42 -12.21 2.85
N ALA A 164 -14.46 -12.19 3.68
CA ALA A 164 -15.39 -11.08 3.78
C ALA A 164 -14.70 -9.79 4.27
N ALA A 165 -13.84 -9.88 5.27
CA ALA A 165 -13.04 -8.75 5.77
C ALA A 165 -12.07 -8.24 4.70
N LEU A 166 -11.32 -9.13 4.05
CA LEU A 166 -10.43 -8.81 2.94
C LEU A 166 -11.19 -8.12 1.81
N ARG A 167 -12.36 -8.63 1.42
CA ARG A 167 -13.17 -8.05 0.35
C ARG A 167 -13.60 -6.62 0.67
N ARG A 168 -14.03 -6.33 1.90
CA ARG A 168 -14.40 -4.96 2.32
C ARG A 168 -13.19 -4.02 2.31
N LEU A 169 -12.08 -4.47 2.89
CA LEU A 169 -10.83 -3.72 2.97
C LEU A 169 -10.27 -3.41 1.59
N LEU A 170 -10.20 -4.41 0.71
CA LEU A 170 -9.64 -4.30 -0.64
C LEU A 170 -10.56 -3.56 -1.60
N LEU A 171 -11.89 -3.72 -1.47
CA LEU A 171 -12.85 -2.99 -2.31
C LEU A 171 -12.72 -1.48 -2.09
N SER A 172 -12.69 -1.06 -0.83
CA SER A 172 -12.60 0.37 -0.47
C SER A 172 -11.20 0.93 -0.64
N GLY A 173 -10.18 0.18 -0.20
CA GLY A 173 -8.80 0.63 -0.14
C GLY A 173 -8.06 0.55 -1.48
N VAL A 174 -8.48 -0.32 -2.41
CA VAL A 174 -7.70 -0.60 -3.63
C VAL A 174 -8.57 -0.62 -4.88
N ALA A 175 -9.57 -1.51 -4.94
CA ALA A 175 -10.30 -1.78 -6.18
C ALA A 175 -11.07 -0.56 -6.67
N ARG A 176 -11.86 0.09 -5.81
CA ARG A 176 -12.59 1.32 -6.18
C ARG A 176 -11.65 2.45 -6.64
N PRO A 177 -10.58 2.80 -5.91
CA PRO A 177 -9.61 3.79 -6.37
C PRO A 177 -8.98 3.45 -7.72
N VAL A 178 -8.55 2.21 -7.93
CA VAL A 178 -7.94 1.76 -9.19
C VAL A 178 -8.94 1.87 -10.34
N LEU A 179 -10.16 1.35 -10.17
CA LEU A 179 -11.19 1.38 -11.21
C LEU A 179 -11.65 2.80 -11.55
N ALA A 180 -11.74 3.69 -10.56
CA ALA A 180 -12.20 5.07 -10.76
C ALA A 180 -11.22 5.92 -11.59
N HIS A 181 -9.93 5.57 -11.61
CA HIS A 181 -8.87 6.42 -12.20
C HIS A 181 -8.15 5.78 -13.38
N ARG A 182 -8.66 4.65 -13.88
CA ARG A 182 -8.16 3.98 -15.08
C ARG A 182 -8.84 4.58 -16.32
N ARG A 183 -8.41 5.77 -16.72
CA ARG A 183 -8.85 6.47 -17.95
C ARG A 183 -7.67 6.69 -18.87
#